data_AF-A0A833ATF0-F1
#
_entry.id   AF-A0A833ATF0-F1
#
_cell.length_a   1.000
_cell.length_b   1.000
_cell.length_c   1.000
_cell.angle_alpha   90.00
_cell.angle_beta   90.00
_cell.angle_gamma   90.00
#
_symmetry.space_group_name_H-M   'P 1'
#
loop_
_entity.id
_entity.type
_entity.pdbx_description
1 polymer ?
#
loop_
_entity_poly.entity_id
_entity_poly.type
_entity_poly.pdbx_seq_one_letter_code
_entity_poly.pdbx_strand_id
1 'polypeptide(L)' 'DVQSLSQIPEFIGAENAIKADVDKKAVLEKMEKLNLEILPVSYERGEFTGVVERSRLTASLIIDVANKVK' A
#
# COMPACT_ATOMS: atom_id res chain seq x y z
N ASP A 1 -9.49 -5.80 22.82
CA ASP A 1 -8.09 -5.34 22.87
C ASP A 1 -7.47 -5.18 21.51
N VAL A 2 -7.01 -3.98 21.16
CA VAL A 2 -6.33 -3.69 19.88
C VAL A 2 -4.92 -4.30 19.86
N GLN A 3 -4.30 -4.52 21.03
CA GLN A 3 -2.99 -5.13 21.18
C GLN A 3 -2.92 -6.59 20.72
N SER A 4 -4.05 -7.30 20.67
CA SER A 4 -4.10 -8.69 20.20
C SER A 4 -4.09 -8.80 18.67
N LEU A 5 -4.34 -7.70 17.94
CA LEU A 5 -4.39 -7.69 16.48
C LEU A 5 -2.99 -7.79 15.86
N SER A 6 -1.97 -7.24 16.50
CA SER A 6 -0.57 -7.33 16.04
C SER A 6 0.01 -8.74 16.13
N GLN A 7 -0.67 -9.67 16.82
CA GLN A 7 -0.29 -11.07 16.93
C GLN A 7 -0.82 -11.91 15.75
N ILE A 8 -1.72 -11.35 14.92
CA ILE A 8 -2.31 -12.06 13.80
C ILE A 8 -1.27 -12.12 12.67
N PRO A 9 -0.95 -13.32 12.15
CA PRO A 9 -0.11 -13.46 10.97
C PRO A 9 -0.67 -12.62 9.82
N GLU A 10 0.20 -11.88 9.13
CA GLU A 10 -0.17 -11.01 8.00
C GLU A 10 -1.01 -9.77 8.40
N PHE A 11 -1.19 -9.48 9.69
CA PHE A 11 -1.81 -8.23 10.11
C PHE A 11 -0.90 -7.04 9.84
N ILE A 12 -1.46 -6.04 9.17
CA ILE A 12 -0.76 -4.82 8.81
C ILE A 12 -1.33 -3.70 9.65
N GLY A 13 -0.58 -3.31 10.68
CA GLY A 13 -0.96 -2.23 11.57
C GLY A 13 -0.92 -0.85 10.89
N ALA A 14 -1.58 0.12 11.51
CA ALA A 14 -1.66 1.49 11.04
C ALA A 14 -0.28 2.16 10.90
N GLU A 15 0.73 1.67 11.63
CA GLU A 15 2.14 2.10 11.51
C GLU A 15 2.73 1.85 10.12
N ASN A 16 2.20 0.85 9.40
CA ASN A 16 2.63 0.51 8.05
C ASN A 16 1.76 1.17 6.98
N ALA A 17 0.69 1.87 7.36
CA ALA A 17 -0.17 2.57 6.42
C ALA A 17 0.61 3.62 5.62
N ILE A 18 0.20 3.79 4.37
CA ILE A 18 0.73 4.81 3.47
C ILE A 18 -0.26 5.97 3.38
N LYS A 19 0.25 7.18 3.16
CA LYS A 19 -0.62 8.30 2.82
C LYS A 19 -1.10 8.18 1.38
N ALA A 20 -2.30 8.70 1.10
CA ALA A 20 -2.92 8.65 -0.22
C ALA A 20 -2.15 9.42 -1.32
N ASP A 21 -1.27 10.35 -0.94
CA ASP A 21 -0.49 11.21 -1.83
C ASP A 21 0.90 10.62 -2.18
N VAL A 22 1.26 9.46 -1.64
CA VAL A 22 2.58 8.84 -1.88
C VAL A 22 2.67 8.29 -3.30
N ASP A 23 3.82 8.49 -3.92
CA ASP A 23 4.11 7.99 -5.26
C ASP A 23 3.98 6.45 -5.37
N LYS A 24 3.34 5.99 -6.45
CA LYS A 24 3.05 4.57 -6.70
C LYS A 24 4.31 3.69 -6.69
N LYS A 25 5.45 4.19 -7.18
CA LYS A 25 6.71 3.44 -7.18
C LYS A 25 7.23 3.26 -5.75
N ALA A 26 7.19 4.32 -4.94
CA ALA A 26 7.60 4.26 -3.55
C ALA A 26 6.74 3.30 -2.72
N VAL A 27 5.43 3.23 -3.02
CA VAL A 27 4.54 2.23 -2.41
C VAL A 27 4.96 0.81 -2.79
N LEU A 28 5.21 0.55 -4.07
CA LEU A 28 5.61 -0.78 -4.54
C LEU A 28 6.93 -1.24 -3.91
N GLU A 29 7.92 -0.35 -3.82
CA GLU A 29 9.20 -0.62 -3.14
C GLU A 29 9.00 -0.93 -1.66
N LYS A 30 8.07 -0.25 -0.98
CA LYS A 30 7.72 -0.54 0.42
C LYS A 30 7.08 -1.93 0.56
N MET A 31 6.16 -2.28 -0.34
CA MET A 31 5.52 -3.61 -0.37
C MET A 31 6.54 -4.72 -0.57
N GLU A 32 7.49 -4.53 -1.48
CA GLU A 32 8.56 -5.50 -1.74
C GLU A 32 9.50 -5.66 -0.54
N LYS A 33 9.95 -4.56 0.07
CA LYS A 33 10.82 -4.59 1.26
C LYS A 33 10.18 -5.28 2.45
N LEU A 34 8.88 -5.11 2.64
CA LEU A 34 8.12 -5.70 3.74
C LEU A 34 7.55 -7.08 3.39
N ASN A 35 7.73 -7.55 2.15
CA ASN A 35 7.13 -8.76 1.62
C ASN A 35 5.60 -8.82 1.85
N LEU A 36 4.91 -7.71 1.55
CA LEU A 36 3.47 -7.54 1.74
C LEU A 36 2.74 -7.47 0.38
N GLU A 37 1.62 -8.17 0.27
CA GLU A 37 0.76 -8.11 -0.92
C GLU A 37 -0.26 -6.96 -0.86
N ILE A 38 -0.56 -6.48 0.34
CA ILE A 38 -1.58 -5.47 0.61
C ILE A 38 -0.97 -4.40 1.51
N LEU A 39 -1.35 -3.13 1.34
CA LEU A 39 -1.03 -2.06 2.30
C LEU A 39 -2.27 -1.21 2.58
N PRO A 40 -2.54 -0.87 3.85
CA PRO A 40 -3.59 0.08 4.18
C PRO A 40 -3.19 1.49 3.77
N VAL A 41 -4.16 2.26 3.29
CA VAL A 41 -4.02 3.67 2.94
C VAL A 41 -4.76 4.51 3.97
N SER A 42 -4.07 5.50 4.53
CA SER A 42 -4.64 6.51 5.40
C SER A 42 -4.63 7.89 4.74
N TYR A 43 -5.65 8.70 5.04
CA TYR A 43 -5.63 10.13 4.73
C TYR A 43 -4.92 10.90 5.84
N GLU A 44 -4.59 12.19 5.60
CA GLU A 44 -3.84 13.05 6.52
C GLU A 44 -4.40 13.14 7.95
N ARG A 45 -5.70 12.83 8.15
CA ARG A 45 -6.36 12.81 9.47
C ARG A 45 -6.30 11.46 10.20
N GLY A 46 -5.53 10.50 9.69
CA GLY A 46 -5.42 9.15 10.26
C GLY A 46 -6.63 8.25 9.96
N GLU A 47 -7.54 8.70 9.09
CA GLU A 47 -8.69 7.91 8.66
C GLU A 47 -8.27 6.88 7.61
N PHE A 48 -8.55 5.61 7.90
CA PHE A 48 -8.40 4.52 6.93
C PHE A 48 -9.31 4.78 5.74
N THR A 49 -8.74 4.85 4.55
CA THR A 49 -9.47 5.20 3.32
C THR A 49 -9.61 3.99 2.39
N GLY A 50 -8.75 2.97 2.55
CA GLY A 50 -8.83 1.74 1.76
C GLY A 50 -7.55 0.94 1.79
N VAL A 51 -7.42 0.01 0.86
CA VAL A 51 -6.23 -0.83 0.68
C VAL A 51 -5.70 -0.71 -0.74
N VAL A 52 -4.39 -0.88 -0.88
CA VAL A 52 -3.71 -1.05 -2.16
C VAL A 52 -3.18 -2.48 -2.24
N GLU A 53 -3.51 -3.14 -3.34
CA GLU A 53 -2.99 -4.47 -3.69
C GLU A 53 -1.80 -4.34 -4.65
N ARG A 54 -0.75 -5.12 -4.41
CA ARG A 54 0.50 -5.09 -5.19
C ARG A 54 0.25 -5.36 -6.67
N SER A 55 -0.59 -6.35 -6.98
CA SER A 55 -0.97 -6.73 -8.35
C SER A 55 -1.60 -5.58 -9.12
N ARG A 56 -2.57 -4.88 -8.51
CA ARG A 56 -3.24 -3.71 -9.10
C ARG A 56 -2.31 -2.53 -9.28
N LEU A 57 -1.44 -2.28 -8.31
CA LEU A 57 -0.47 -1.19 -8.36
C LEU A 57 0.53 -1.40 -9.50
N THR A 58 1.08 -2.61 -9.63
CA THR A 58 1.97 -2.99 -10.73
C THR A 58 1.28 -2.85 -12.08
N ALA A 59 0.04 -3.33 -12.22
CA ALA A 59 -0.73 -3.17 -13.46
C ALA A 59 -0.92 -1.69 -13.83
N SER A 60 -1.20 -0.82 -12.85
CA SER A 60 -1.31 0.62 -13.07
C SER A 60 0.01 1.22 -13.55
N LEU A 61 1.15 0.83 -12.98
CA LEU A 61 2.46 1.33 -13.42
C LEU A 61 2.79 0.89 -14.85
N ILE A 62 2.47 -0.35 -15.22
CA ILE A 62 2.65 -0.84 -16.59
C ILE A 62 1.81 -0.02 -17.58
N ILE A 63 0.55 0.26 -17.24
CA ILE A 63 -0.34 1.10 -18.05
C ILE A 63 0.22 2.53 -18.17
N ASP A 64 0.68 3.12 -17.06
CA ASP A 64 1.24 4.46 -17.02
C ASP A 64 2.50 4.56 -17.92
N VAL A 65 3.37 3.54 -17.91
CA VAL A 65 4.53 3.46 -18.80
C VAL A 65 4.09 3.30 -20.25
N ALA A 66 3.18 2.37 -20.55
CA ALA A 66 2.70 2.12 -21.91
C ALA A 66 2.08 3.38 -22.56
N ASN A 67 1.40 4.21 -21.76
CA ASN A 67 0.83 5.48 -22.22
C ASN A 67 1.88 6.56 -22.51
N LYS A 68 3.07 6.52 -21.89
CA LYS A 68 4.15 7.48 -22.15
C LYS A 68 4.96 7.18 -23.42
N VAL A 69 4.81 5.99 -23.99
CA VAL A 69 5.53 5.56 -25.21
C VAL A 69 4.73 5.78 -26.49
N LYS A 70 3.50 6.32 -26.38
CA LYS A 70 2.68 6.77 -27.52
C LYS A 70 2.92 8.25 -27.79
#